data_AF-A0A8H7MF68-F1
#
_entry.id   AF-A0A8H7MF68-F1
#
_cell.length_a   1.000
_cell.length_b   1.000
_cell.length_c   1.000
_cell.angle_alpha   90.00
_cell.angle_beta   90.00
_cell.angle_gamma   90.00
#
_symmetry.space_group_name_H-M   'P 1'
#
loop_
_entity.id
_entity.type
_entity.pdbx_description
1 polymer ?
#
loop_
_entity_poly.entity_id
_entity_poly.type
_entity_poly.pdbx_seq_one_letter_code
_entity_poly.pdbx_strand_id
1 'polypeptide(L)'
;MSAEQFSQLSLEEAMVTTRAGAAKASRTRSPPQHLDQDSPLPSVEPLSPVSPTPSLVISTNNLSYNVSTFDTNQRRRVKRGLQDNGIRMKYCTTNIDDEDPSIQTQYFYINDDVEVAMGGKLHRPRCSCGANENGVACKVCQVIFYVRNAELIFIEHIYWVGDHVVSTVPDIVKDQPLQLSTDGSTFQHVKPADVLRKKGLEDVADDLDWVYEDEDVPEDEDDIRETVISMLSVFEPQEALPEEFKCPESPLTSERSKKYQELATLFTQYATADPGLFLSMRDIIDPSFQSRVFFEKIENRITRTFNALTEYINYGPTDASVDALRFDLPTTAKKLRALVKAINDFYEQQDEDDPDTKSIAIRAAAALVRILDLVTDRNVDAYKDSTWGMRPESPDENNLYYALIVAPATSNSFFVLDALQSLPHEDVIRNHWAALQSIEEKLVEHNTPVSYLNTFRRVVHDNRKRAASEARGGQVKRTAS
;
A
#
# COMPACT_ATOMS: atom_id res chain seq x y z
N MET A 1 -38.81 26.49 -4.13
CA MET A 1 -39.41 26.02 -2.86
C MET A 1 -38.83 26.88 -1.74
N SER A 2 -39.67 27.53 -0.93
CA SER A 2 -39.28 28.60 0.00
C SER A 2 -38.95 28.07 1.40
N ALA A 3 -38.14 28.86 2.13
CA ALA A 3 -37.59 28.57 3.46
C ALA A 3 -38.63 28.34 4.59
N GLU A 4 -39.92 28.52 4.31
CA GLU A 4 -41.01 28.37 5.28
C GLU A 4 -41.41 26.90 5.53
N GLN A 5 -41.00 25.97 4.65
CA GLN A 5 -41.27 24.54 4.83
C GLN A 5 -40.25 23.83 5.75
N PHE A 6 -39.17 24.50 6.15
CA PHE A 6 -38.19 23.98 7.11
C PHE A 6 -38.54 24.29 8.58
N SER A 7 -39.52 25.16 8.84
CA SER A 7 -39.89 25.58 10.20
C SER A 7 -40.92 24.69 10.92
N GLN A 8 -41.26 23.51 10.36
CA GLN A 8 -42.20 22.56 11.00
C GLN A 8 -41.53 21.30 11.58
N LEU A 9 -40.20 21.24 11.63
CA LEU A 9 -39.47 20.09 12.20
C LEU A 9 -38.38 20.51 13.19
N SER A 10 -38.77 21.29 14.20
CA SER A 10 -38.07 21.43 15.48
C SER A 10 -39.11 22.03 16.45
N LEU A 11 -39.22 21.71 17.73
CA LEU A 11 -38.50 20.92 18.71
C LEU A 11 -39.59 20.14 19.49
N GLU A 12 -39.37 19.19 20.40
CA GLU A 12 -38.66 19.31 21.67
C GLU A 12 -39.21 18.12 22.47
N GLU A 13 -38.38 17.30 23.11
CA GLU A 13 -38.53 17.09 24.54
C GLU A 13 -37.40 16.24 25.11
N ALA A 14 -37.03 16.66 26.30
CA ALA A 14 -35.78 16.40 26.96
C ALA A 14 -35.80 15.07 27.73
N MET A 15 -34.60 14.50 27.82
CA MET A 15 -34.05 13.74 28.94
C MET A 15 -34.77 12.47 29.40
N VAL A 16 -33.99 11.44 29.74
CA VAL A 16 -33.78 11.01 31.13
C VAL A 16 -32.91 9.75 31.10
N THR A 17 -31.65 9.95 31.47
CA THR A 17 -30.78 8.91 32.00
C THR A 17 -31.36 8.46 33.34
N THR A 18 -31.70 7.18 33.48
CA THR A 18 -31.54 6.34 34.69
C THR A 18 -32.50 5.14 34.72
N ARG A 19 -32.03 4.12 35.43
CA ARG A 19 -32.41 2.70 35.49
C ARG A 19 -33.82 2.37 36.04
N ALA A 20 -34.76 3.32 36.05
CA ALA A 20 -36.09 3.15 36.67
C ALA A 20 -37.28 3.22 35.69
N GLY A 21 -37.07 3.51 34.39
CA GLY A 21 -38.14 3.65 33.39
C GLY A 21 -38.70 2.34 32.79
N ALA A 22 -37.97 1.22 32.90
CA ALA A 22 -38.37 -0.04 32.26
C ALA A 22 -39.37 -0.90 33.07
N ALA A 23 -39.71 -0.51 34.30
CA ALA A 23 -40.55 -1.32 35.20
C ALA A 23 -42.05 -0.93 35.22
N LYS A 24 -42.50 0.00 34.38
CA LYS A 24 -43.87 0.56 34.44
C LYS A 24 -44.74 0.35 33.19
N ALA A 25 -44.26 -0.40 32.18
CA ALA A 25 -45.04 -0.74 30.98
C ALA A 25 -45.74 -2.12 31.04
N SER A 26 -45.60 -2.89 32.13
CA SER A 26 -46.15 -4.25 32.28
C SER A 26 -47.35 -4.36 33.22
N ARG A 27 -48.04 -3.25 33.55
CA ARG A 27 -49.18 -3.28 34.48
C ARG A 27 -50.36 -2.40 34.05
N THR A 28 -51.07 -2.80 32.99
CA THR A 28 -52.52 -2.51 32.87
C THR A 28 -53.18 -3.31 31.74
N ARG A 29 -53.71 -4.51 32.03
CA ARG A 29 -55.15 -4.82 31.94
C ARG A 29 -55.46 -6.24 32.43
N SER A 30 -56.44 -6.30 33.31
CA SER A 30 -56.93 -7.46 34.06
C SER A 30 -57.97 -8.30 33.26
N PRO A 31 -58.30 -9.53 33.73
CA PRO A 31 -59.01 -10.64 33.05
C PRO A 31 -60.49 -10.71 33.52
N PRO A 32 -61.25 -11.85 33.63
CA PRO A 32 -61.15 -13.23 33.09
C PRO A 32 -62.49 -13.79 32.53
N GLN A 33 -62.51 -15.05 32.06
CA GLN A 33 -63.65 -15.95 32.33
C GLN A 33 -63.22 -17.43 32.39
N HIS A 34 -63.66 -18.06 33.46
CA HIS A 34 -63.35 -19.38 34.02
C HIS A 34 -64.46 -20.38 33.62
N LEU A 35 -64.15 -21.68 33.59
CA LEU A 35 -65.01 -22.86 33.88
C LEU A 35 -64.14 -24.11 33.59
N ASP A 36 -63.47 -24.68 34.60
CA ASP A 36 -63.90 -25.83 35.43
C ASP A 36 -64.04 -27.17 34.66
N GLN A 37 -63.12 -28.13 34.92
CA GLN A 37 -63.35 -29.34 35.76
C GLN A 37 -62.47 -30.56 35.37
N ASP A 38 -61.98 -31.20 36.44
CA ASP A 38 -61.68 -32.63 36.64
C ASP A 38 -60.38 -33.30 36.15
N SER A 39 -59.90 -34.18 37.04
CA SER A 39 -58.60 -34.87 37.08
C SER A 39 -58.65 -36.29 36.44
N PRO A 40 -57.63 -37.15 36.64
CA PRO A 40 -56.57 -37.49 35.69
C PRO A 40 -56.74 -38.90 35.06
N LEU A 41 -55.94 -39.25 34.04
CA LEU A 41 -55.27 -40.55 33.82
C LEU A 41 -54.53 -40.57 32.45
N PRO A 42 -53.51 -41.43 32.28
CA PRO A 42 -52.43 -41.31 31.29
C PRO A 42 -52.84 -41.93 29.96
N SER A 43 -52.08 -41.64 28.88
CA SER A 43 -51.46 -42.67 28.04
C SER A 43 -50.89 -42.09 26.73
N VAL A 44 -49.86 -42.79 26.25
CA VAL A 44 -49.35 -42.90 24.87
C VAL A 44 -48.45 -41.78 24.35
N GLU A 45 -47.14 -42.00 24.51
CA GLU A 45 -46.14 -41.64 23.51
C GLU A 45 -46.50 -42.25 22.14
N PRO A 46 -46.50 -41.49 21.05
CA PRO A 46 -46.24 -42.04 19.74
C PRO A 46 -44.73 -41.96 19.48
N LEU A 47 -44.07 -43.11 19.59
CA LEU A 47 -42.79 -43.39 18.93
C LEU A 47 -42.96 -43.13 17.43
N SER A 48 -42.69 -41.91 16.99
CA SER A 48 -42.49 -41.60 15.58
C SER A 48 -40.99 -41.80 15.27
N PRO A 49 -40.62 -42.57 14.24
CA PRO A 49 -39.24 -42.75 13.88
C PRO A 49 -38.68 -41.40 13.41
N VAL A 50 -37.67 -40.89 14.13
CA VAL A 50 -36.88 -39.75 13.69
C VAL A 50 -36.11 -40.18 12.46
N SER A 51 -36.67 -39.95 11.28
CA SER A 51 -35.85 -39.79 10.08
C SER A 51 -34.99 -38.55 10.31
N PRO A 52 -33.64 -38.64 10.30
CA PRO A 52 -32.82 -37.45 10.43
C PRO A 52 -33.01 -36.66 9.14
N THR A 53 -33.80 -35.59 9.20
CA THR A 53 -33.81 -34.60 8.13
C THR A 53 -32.36 -34.12 7.97
N PRO A 54 -31.75 -34.22 6.79
CA PRO A 54 -30.38 -33.76 6.61
C PRO A 54 -30.34 -32.27 6.91
N SER A 55 -29.71 -31.90 8.02
CA SER A 55 -29.42 -30.51 8.34
C SER A 55 -28.27 -30.08 7.43
N LEU A 56 -28.62 -29.51 6.30
CA LEU A 56 -27.69 -28.94 5.33
C LEU A 56 -27.47 -27.46 5.62
N VAL A 57 -26.23 -27.01 5.49
CA VAL A 57 -25.83 -25.60 5.55
C VAL A 57 -25.16 -25.26 4.21
N ILE A 58 -25.58 -24.18 3.57
CA ILE A 58 -24.93 -23.68 2.35
C ILE A 58 -24.07 -22.48 2.74
N SER A 59 -22.79 -22.50 2.33
CA SER A 59 -21.87 -21.39 2.60
C SER A 59 -22.00 -20.25 1.60
N THR A 60 -21.35 -19.12 1.91
CA THR A 60 -21.22 -17.97 1.01
C THR A 60 -20.53 -18.33 -0.30
N ASN A 61 -19.67 -19.35 -0.30
CA ASN A 61 -18.97 -19.87 -1.48
C ASN A 61 -19.79 -20.91 -2.28
N ASN A 62 -21.10 -21.03 -2.00
CA ASN A 62 -22.03 -21.98 -2.61
C ASN A 62 -21.65 -23.45 -2.41
N LEU A 63 -20.91 -23.77 -1.34
CA LEU A 63 -20.64 -25.15 -0.94
C LEU A 63 -21.73 -25.63 0.02
N SER A 64 -22.24 -26.84 -0.20
CA SER A 64 -23.25 -27.46 0.66
C SER A 64 -22.57 -28.38 1.67
N TYR A 65 -22.96 -28.27 2.94
CA TYR A 65 -22.35 -29.00 4.05
C TYR A 65 -23.39 -29.80 4.83
N ASN A 66 -23.09 -31.09 5.04
CA ASN A 66 -23.89 -31.95 5.90
C ASN A 66 -23.41 -31.85 7.34
N VAL A 67 -24.24 -31.26 8.21
CA VAL A 67 -23.96 -31.10 9.65
C VAL A 67 -24.85 -31.98 10.52
N SER A 68 -25.43 -33.04 9.95
CA SER A 68 -26.34 -33.93 10.68
C SER A 68 -25.67 -34.68 11.84
N THR A 69 -24.36 -34.88 11.79
CA THR A 69 -23.56 -35.53 12.84
C THR A 69 -23.24 -34.61 14.02
N PHE A 70 -23.44 -33.29 13.86
CA PHE A 70 -23.11 -32.29 14.88
C PHE A 70 -24.24 -32.09 15.89
N ASP A 71 -23.86 -31.73 17.12
CA ASP A 71 -24.82 -31.31 18.14
C ASP A 71 -25.45 -29.94 17.81
N THR A 72 -26.50 -29.56 18.53
CA THR A 72 -27.24 -28.31 18.26
C THR A 72 -26.37 -27.05 18.35
N ASN A 73 -25.39 -27.02 19.25
CA ASN A 73 -24.50 -25.88 19.42
C ASN A 73 -23.47 -25.82 18.29
N GLN A 74 -22.88 -26.97 17.93
CA GLN A 74 -21.96 -27.10 16.79
C GLN A 74 -22.66 -26.71 15.48
N ARG A 75 -23.88 -27.19 15.22
CA ARG A 75 -24.65 -26.80 14.03
C ARG A 75 -24.89 -25.30 13.96
N ARG A 76 -25.20 -24.64 15.09
CA ARG A 76 -25.38 -23.18 15.13
C ARG A 76 -24.08 -22.45 14.78
N ARG A 77 -22.96 -22.93 15.30
CA ARG A 77 -21.63 -22.34 15.09
C ARG A 77 -21.09 -22.54 13.68
N VAL A 78 -21.36 -23.69 13.08
CA VAL A 78 -21.03 -24.00 11.68
C VAL A 78 -21.96 -23.28 10.71
N LYS A 79 -23.21 -23.01 11.11
CA LYS A 79 -24.14 -22.22 10.31
C LYS A 79 -23.72 -20.75 10.22
N ARG A 80 -23.43 -20.13 11.37
CA ARG A 80 -22.57 -18.95 11.42
C ARG A 80 -21.18 -19.33 10.86
N GLY A 81 -20.22 -18.50 10.55
CA GLY A 81 -18.95 -18.98 9.99
C GLY A 81 -19.03 -19.45 8.53
N LEU A 82 -19.99 -20.30 8.14
CA LEU A 82 -20.25 -20.62 6.72
C LEU A 82 -21.20 -19.62 6.05
N GLN A 83 -22.12 -19.03 6.79
CA GLN A 83 -23.02 -17.99 6.28
C GLN A 83 -22.43 -16.59 6.45
N ASP A 84 -23.02 -15.61 5.74
CA ASP A 84 -22.62 -14.21 5.82
C ASP A 84 -22.78 -13.68 7.26
N ASN A 85 -21.63 -13.44 7.88
CA ASN A 85 -21.48 -13.09 9.28
C ASN A 85 -20.64 -11.82 9.46
N GLY A 86 -20.28 -11.13 8.38
CA GLY A 86 -19.37 -9.99 8.42
C GLY A 86 -17.92 -10.33 8.76
N ILE A 87 -17.55 -11.62 8.82
CA ILE A 87 -16.15 -12.07 8.94
C ILE A 87 -15.41 -11.68 7.67
N ARG A 88 -14.25 -11.03 7.82
CA ARG A 88 -13.39 -10.63 6.70
C ARG A 88 -11.93 -10.89 7.05
N MET A 89 -11.15 -11.26 6.04
CA MET A 89 -9.70 -11.34 6.14
C MET A 89 -9.11 -9.93 6.25
N LYS A 90 -8.15 -9.74 7.15
CA LYS A 90 -7.27 -8.57 7.15
C LYS A 90 -6.05 -8.83 6.28
N TYR A 91 -5.30 -9.89 6.61
CA TYR A 91 -4.16 -10.37 5.85
C TYR A 91 -3.82 -11.80 6.25
N CYS A 92 -2.96 -12.46 5.48
CA CYS A 92 -2.43 -13.79 5.79
C CYS A 92 -0.93 -13.87 5.53
N THR A 93 -0.23 -14.72 6.28
CA THR A 93 1.22 -14.86 6.20
C THR A 93 1.67 -16.31 6.40
N THR A 94 2.84 -16.62 5.88
CA THR A 94 3.50 -17.92 6.03
C THR A 94 4.67 -17.80 6.99
N ASN A 95 4.66 -18.55 8.09
CA ASN A 95 5.82 -18.71 8.95
C ASN A 95 6.55 -20.02 8.63
N ILE A 96 7.84 -19.92 8.32
CA ILE A 96 8.73 -21.06 8.07
C ILE A 96 9.45 -21.39 9.37
N ASP A 97 9.45 -22.67 9.78
CA ASP A 97 10.13 -23.11 10.99
C ASP A 97 11.65 -22.99 10.85
N ASP A 98 12.30 -22.28 11.78
CA ASP A 98 13.76 -22.04 11.76
C ASP A 98 14.59 -23.34 11.77
N GLU A 99 14.08 -24.40 12.39
CA GLU A 99 14.78 -25.69 12.49
C GLU A 99 14.55 -26.59 11.27
N ASP A 100 13.38 -26.49 10.64
CA ASP A 100 13.00 -27.29 9.47
C ASP A 100 12.21 -26.45 8.46
N PRO A 101 12.86 -25.94 7.39
CA PRO A 101 12.22 -25.11 6.37
C PRO A 101 11.08 -25.80 5.60
N SER A 102 10.94 -27.13 5.72
CA SER A 102 9.83 -27.87 5.12
C SER A 102 8.52 -27.76 5.93
N ILE A 103 8.60 -27.26 7.17
CA ILE A 103 7.47 -27.03 8.06
C ILE A 103 7.03 -25.58 7.92
N GLN A 104 5.87 -25.39 7.28
CA GLN A 104 5.27 -24.07 7.09
C GLN A 104 3.94 -23.98 7.84
N THR A 105 3.83 -23.00 8.73
CA THR A 105 2.58 -22.69 9.44
C THR A 105 1.96 -21.45 8.81
N GLN A 106 0.70 -21.59 8.40
CA GLN A 106 -0.07 -20.56 7.73
C GLN A 106 -0.93 -19.82 8.76
N TYR A 107 -0.82 -18.51 8.79
CA TYR A 107 -1.56 -17.63 9.70
C TYR A 107 -2.55 -16.77 8.92
N PHE A 108 -3.75 -16.64 9.47
CA PHE A 108 -4.85 -15.89 8.91
C PHE A 108 -5.32 -14.90 9.97
N TYR A 109 -5.13 -13.61 9.70
CA TYR A 109 -5.58 -12.53 10.57
C TYR A 109 -6.92 -12.01 10.09
N ILE A 110 -7.93 -12.17 10.92
CA ILE A 110 -9.32 -11.84 10.65
C ILE A 110 -9.68 -10.60 11.47
N ASN A 111 -10.71 -9.86 11.05
CA ASN A 111 -11.29 -8.78 11.84
C ASN A 111 -11.55 -9.18 13.32
N ASP A 112 -11.53 -8.20 14.21
CA ASP A 112 -11.62 -8.36 15.67
C ASP A 112 -10.39 -9.04 16.32
N ASP A 113 -9.21 -8.88 15.70
CA ASP A 113 -7.90 -9.35 16.18
C ASP A 113 -7.87 -10.87 16.43
N VAL A 114 -8.56 -11.58 15.54
CA VAL A 114 -8.64 -13.03 15.57
C VAL A 114 -7.59 -13.61 14.63
N GLU A 115 -6.76 -14.48 15.17
CA GLU A 115 -5.78 -15.24 14.40
C GLU A 115 -6.29 -16.67 14.25
N VAL A 116 -6.17 -17.24 13.04
CA VAL A 116 -6.35 -18.66 12.78
C VAL A 116 -5.04 -19.20 12.21
N ALA A 117 -4.55 -20.31 12.76
CA ALA A 117 -3.31 -20.94 12.32
C ALA A 117 -3.56 -22.37 11.83
N MET A 118 -2.98 -22.74 10.68
CA MET A 118 -3.11 -24.07 10.07
C MET A 118 -1.79 -24.56 9.48
N GLY A 119 -1.57 -25.88 9.45
CA GLY A 119 -0.38 -26.47 8.85
C GLY A 119 0.83 -26.57 9.78
N GLY A 120 2.00 -26.86 9.21
CA GLY A 120 3.25 -27.03 9.94
C GLY A 120 3.19 -28.11 11.02
N LYS A 121 3.62 -27.77 12.24
CA LYS A 121 3.55 -28.67 13.41
C LYS A 121 2.11 -28.87 13.93
N LEU A 122 1.14 -28.06 13.47
CA LEU A 122 -0.24 -28.13 13.93
C LEU A 122 -1.00 -29.30 13.29
N HIS A 123 -1.39 -30.25 14.13
CA HIS A 123 -2.20 -31.40 13.68
C HIS A 123 -3.65 -31.01 13.38
N ARG A 124 -4.09 -29.87 13.92
CA ARG A 124 -5.44 -29.31 13.75
C ARG A 124 -5.36 -27.78 13.73
N PRO A 125 -6.28 -27.10 13.03
CA PRO A 125 -6.35 -25.64 13.08
C PRO A 125 -6.48 -25.11 14.51
N ARG A 126 -5.81 -23.98 14.77
CA ARG A 126 -5.90 -23.22 16.02
C ARG A 126 -6.47 -21.85 15.75
N CYS A 127 -7.05 -21.25 16.78
CA CYS A 127 -7.57 -19.89 16.71
C CYS A 127 -7.32 -19.19 18.06
N SER A 128 -6.91 -17.92 18.01
CA SER A 128 -6.62 -17.09 19.20
C SER A 128 -7.81 -16.96 20.15
N CYS A 129 -9.02 -17.14 19.61
CA CYS A 129 -10.28 -17.28 20.33
C CYS A 129 -10.39 -18.49 21.31
N GLY A 130 -9.35 -19.32 21.45
CA GLY A 130 -9.29 -20.42 22.43
C GLY A 130 -9.53 -21.83 21.87
N ALA A 131 -8.97 -22.14 20.69
CA ALA A 131 -9.24 -23.40 19.99
C ALA A 131 -8.36 -24.61 20.33
N ASN A 132 -9.04 -25.77 20.42
CA ASN A 132 -8.49 -27.11 20.27
C ASN A 132 -7.79 -27.77 21.48
N GLU A 133 -8.10 -27.40 22.72
CA GLU A 133 -7.56 -28.08 23.90
C GLU A 133 -8.04 -29.54 24.08
N ASN A 134 -9.17 -29.94 23.47
CA ASN A 134 -9.81 -31.28 23.65
C ASN A 134 -10.33 -31.94 22.36
N GLY A 135 -9.90 -31.52 21.16
CA GLY A 135 -10.37 -32.09 19.88
C GLY A 135 -11.76 -31.67 19.42
N VAL A 136 -12.25 -30.57 19.98
CA VAL A 136 -13.34 -29.77 19.44
C VAL A 136 -12.71 -28.46 18.98
N ALA A 137 -12.99 -28.02 17.75
CA ALA A 137 -12.63 -26.67 17.33
C ALA A 137 -13.20 -25.70 18.38
N CYS A 138 -12.39 -24.83 18.98
CA CYS A 138 -12.81 -23.76 19.91
C CYS A 138 -13.60 -24.17 21.18
N LYS A 139 -12.93 -24.07 22.34
CA LYS A 139 -13.60 -24.16 23.64
C LYS A 139 -14.60 -22.99 23.78
N VAL A 140 -15.70 -23.27 24.46
CA VAL A 140 -16.58 -22.25 25.04
C VAL A 140 -15.71 -21.42 25.99
N CYS A 141 -15.33 -20.19 25.63
CA CYS A 141 -14.73 -19.28 26.61
C CYS A 141 -15.85 -18.78 27.53
N GLN A 142 -16.03 -19.50 28.64
CA GLN A 142 -16.86 -19.08 29.75
C GLN A 142 -16.06 -18.06 30.58
N VAL A 143 -15.79 -16.88 30.02
CA VAL A 143 -15.14 -15.79 30.76
C VAL A 143 -16.15 -14.65 30.98
N ILE A 144 -16.43 -14.49 32.26
CA ILE A 144 -17.30 -13.54 32.92
C ILE A 144 -16.86 -12.11 32.56
N PHE A 145 -17.64 -11.35 31.78
CA PHE A 145 -17.77 -9.90 31.98
C PHE A 145 -19.10 -9.37 31.41
N TYR A 146 -19.64 -8.40 32.12
CA TYR A 146 -21.03 -7.93 32.18
C TYR A 146 -21.56 -7.22 30.91
N VAL A 147 -21.61 -7.84 29.73
CA VAL A 147 -22.43 -7.31 28.61
C VAL A 147 -23.08 -8.45 27.82
N ARG A 148 -24.37 -8.30 27.57
CA ARG A 148 -25.35 -9.38 27.34
C ARG A 148 -25.35 -10.01 25.93
N ASN A 149 -24.19 -10.22 25.28
CA ASN A 149 -24.10 -10.87 23.95
C ASN A 149 -22.72 -11.51 23.58
N ALA A 150 -21.83 -11.81 24.53
CA ALA A 150 -20.47 -12.30 24.23
C ALA A 150 -20.30 -13.85 24.14
N GLU A 151 -21.37 -14.65 24.14
CA GLU A 151 -21.28 -16.08 24.50
C GLU A 151 -21.12 -17.12 23.36
N LEU A 152 -20.95 -16.75 22.07
CA LEU A 152 -21.09 -17.75 20.99
C LEU A 152 -20.10 -17.68 19.80
N ILE A 153 -19.05 -16.85 19.85
CA ILE A 153 -18.32 -16.35 18.66
C ILE A 153 -17.20 -17.30 18.16
N PHE A 154 -16.71 -18.21 19.00
CA PHE A 154 -15.33 -18.71 18.86
C PHE A 154 -15.04 -19.75 17.75
N ILE A 155 -16.01 -20.55 17.27
CA ILE A 155 -15.80 -21.64 16.27
C ILE A 155 -15.92 -21.16 14.82
N GLU A 156 -16.51 -19.98 14.62
CA GLU A 156 -16.98 -19.49 13.33
C GLU A 156 -15.80 -19.25 12.36
N HIS A 157 -14.65 -18.80 12.88
CA HIS A 157 -13.47 -18.43 12.10
C HIS A 157 -12.78 -19.62 11.41
N ILE A 158 -12.62 -20.76 12.08
CA ILE A 158 -11.94 -21.93 11.50
C ILE A 158 -12.75 -22.47 10.32
N TYR A 159 -14.07 -22.56 10.46
CA TYR A 159 -14.93 -23.01 9.37
C TYR A 159 -14.99 -21.99 8.22
N TRP A 160 -14.99 -20.69 8.55
CA TRP A 160 -14.94 -19.63 7.54
C TRP A 160 -13.66 -19.70 6.70
N VAL A 161 -12.47 -19.74 7.33
CA VAL A 161 -11.20 -19.86 6.61
C VAL A 161 -11.15 -21.17 5.82
N GLY A 162 -11.54 -22.28 6.43
CA GLY A 162 -11.52 -23.58 5.78
C GLY A 162 -12.43 -23.66 4.56
N ASP A 163 -13.64 -23.07 4.61
CA ASP A 163 -14.55 -22.98 3.46
C ASP A 163 -13.95 -22.19 2.31
N HIS A 164 -13.32 -21.04 2.59
CA HIS A 164 -12.68 -20.21 1.56
C HIS A 164 -11.49 -20.93 0.91
N VAL A 165 -10.58 -21.49 1.71
CA VAL A 165 -9.43 -22.26 1.20
C VAL A 165 -9.89 -23.47 0.38
N VAL A 166 -10.93 -24.18 0.82
CA VAL A 166 -11.46 -25.34 0.10
C VAL A 166 -12.15 -24.91 -1.19
N SER A 167 -12.78 -23.73 -1.23
CA SER A 167 -13.44 -23.21 -2.42
C SER A 167 -12.51 -22.93 -3.61
N THR A 168 -11.21 -22.74 -3.37
CA THR A 168 -10.21 -22.56 -4.44
C THR A 168 -9.81 -23.88 -5.13
N VAL A 169 -10.35 -25.02 -4.69
CA VAL A 169 -10.06 -26.32 -5.29
C VAL A 169 -11.04 -26.59 -6.45
N PRO A 170 -10.57 -26.70 -7.70
CA PRO A 170 -11.45 -26.80 -8.87
C PRO A 170 -12.26 -28.11 -8.93
N ASP A 171 -11.77 -29.19 -8.33
CA ASP A 171 -12.38 -30.53 -8.41
C ASP A 171 -13.51 -30.76 -7.40
N ILE A 172 -13.89 -29.74 -6.62
CA ILE A 172 -14.97 -29.89 -5.63
C ILE A 172 -16.32 -29.82 -6.34
N VAL A 173 -16.99 -30.98 -6.38
CA VAL A 173 -18.33 -31.12 -6.93
C VAL A 173 -19.34 -30.37 -6.05
N LYS A 174 -19.76 -29.19 -6.51
CA LYS A 174 -20.74 -28.33 -5.81
C LYS A 174 -22.11 -28.99 -5.56
N ASP A 175 -22.40 -30.08 -6.26
CA ASP A 175 -23.68 -30.79 -6.18
C ASP A 175 -23.77 -31.83 -5.05
N GLN A 176 -22.65 -32.14 -4.37
CA GLN A 176 -22.65 -33.09 -3.24
C GLN A 176 -22.39 -32.40 -1.90
N PRO A 177 -23.21 -32.68 -0.86
CA PRO A 177 -22.95 -32.16 0.47
C PRO A 177 -21.63 -32.67 1.05
N LEU A 178 -20.71 -31.76 1.34
CA LEU A 178 -19.43 -32.02 1.99
C LEU A 178 -19.64 -32.36 3.47
N GLN A 179 -18.87 -33.31 3.98
CA GLN A 179 -18.87 -33.66 5.41
C GLN A 179 -17.85 -32.80 6.15
N LEU A 180 -18.21 -32.20 7.28
CA LEU A 180 -17.27 -31.40 8.08
C LEU A 180 -16.76 -32.22 9.28
N SER A 181 -15.47 -32.12 9.61
CA SER A 181 -15.00 -32.59 10.91
C SER A 181 -15.37 -31.61 12.02
N THR A 182 -15.51 -32.13 13.24
CA THR A 182 -15.82 -31.36 14.45
C THR A 182 -14.70 -30.42 14.89
N ASP A 183 -13.48 -30.62 14.37
CA ASP A 183 -12.29 -29.83 14.65
C ASP A 183 -11.89 -28.89 13.49
N GLY A 184 -12.66 -28.87 12.40
CA GLY A 184 -12.38 -28.05 11.22
C GLY A 184 -11.14 -28.48 10.42
N SER A 185 -10.51 -29.62 10.76
CA SER A 185 -9.31 -30.11 10.07
C SER A 185 -9.59 -30.69 8.68
N THR A 186 -10.80 -31.18 8.41
CA THR A 186 -11.17 -31.83 7.14
C THR A 186 -12.55 -31.40 6.66
N PHE A 187 -12.63 -31.14 5.36
CA PHE A 187 -13.83 -30.88 4.58
C PHE A 187 -13.96 -32.04 3.58
N GLN A 188 -14.72 -33.05 3.97
CA GLN A 188 -14.85 -34.37 3.34
C GLN A 188 -13.52 -35.13 3.32
N HIS A 189 -12.78 -35.08 2.21
CA HIS A 189 -11.46 -35.70 2.05
C HIS A 189 -10.35 -34.65 1.86
N VAL A 190 -10.73 -33.36 1.84
CA VAL A 190 -9.81 -32.26 1.64
C VAL A 190 -9.42 -31.69 3.00
N LYS A 191 -8.13 -31.61 3.28
CA LYS A 191 -7.62 -30.83 4.42
C LYS A 191 -7.21 -29.46 3.91
N PRO A 192 -7.74 -28.35 4.44
CA PRO A 192 -7.30 -27.01 4.06
C PRO A 192 -5.78 -26.85 4.13
N ALA A 193 -5.14 -27.41 5.17
CA ALA A 193 -3.68 -27.41 5.30
C ALA A 193 -2.95 -28.14 4.15
N ASP A 194 -3.53 -29.20 3.57
CA ASP A 194 -2.95 -29.89 2.43
C ASP A 194 -3.12 -29.09 1.13
N VAL A 195 -4.23 -28.33 1.00
CA VAL A 195 -4.44 -27.39 -0.11
C VAL A 195 -3.39 -26.29 -0.06
N LEU A 196 -3.23 -25.65 1.09
CA LEU A 196 -2.23 -24.59 1.31
C LEU A 196 -0.81 -25.08 1.05
N ARG A 197 -0.46 -26.29 1.50
CA ARG A 197 0.86 -26.88 1.23
C ARG A 197 1.11 -27.18 -0.26
N LYS A 198 0.06 -27.55 -1.00
CA LYS A 198 0.18 -27.95 -2.42
C LYS A 198 0.13 -26.75 -3.35
N LYS A 199 -0.76 -25.80 -3.06
CA LYS A 199 -1.03 -24.63 -3.90
C LYS A 199 -0.17 -23.43 -3.49
N GLY A 200 0.22 -23.31 -2.21
CA GLY A 200 0.84 -22.10 -1.67
C GLY A 200 -0.22 -21.19 -1.05
N LEU A 201 0.15 -20.44 0.00
CA LEU A 201 -0.76 -19.47 0.62
C LEU A 201 -0.94 -18.24 -0.29
N GLU A 202 0.13 -17.78 -0.94
CA GLU A 202 0.12 -16.68 -1.93
C GLU A 202 -0.90 -16.94 -3.05
N ASP A 203 -0.78 -18.05 -3.78
CA ASP A 203 -1.73 -18.43 -4.84
C ASP A 203 -3.18 -18.60 -4.35
N VAL A 204 -3.39 -18.92 -3.06
CA VAL A 204 -4.73 -19.01 -2.44
C VAL A 204 -5.25 -17.63 -2.10
N ALA A 205 -4.39 -16.74 -1.61
CA ALA A 205 -4.73 -15.35 -1.32
C ALA A 205 -5.13 -14.62 -2.60
N ASP A 206 -4.39 -14.81 -3.71
CA ASP A 206 -4.71 -14.25 -5.03
C ASP A 206 -6.09 -14.70 -5.55
N ASP A 207 -6.40 -16.00 -5.46
CA ASP A 207 -7.70 -16.54 -5.87
C ASP A 207 -8.88 -15.93 -5.08
N LEU A 208 -8.62 -15.53 -3.84
CA LEU A 208 -9.61 -15.05 -2.88
C LEU A 208 -9.60 -13.53 -2.69
N ASP A 209 -8.73 -12.81 -3.41
CA ASP A 209 -8.49 -11.36 -3.25
C ASP A 209 -8.16 -11.01 -1.78
N TRP A 210 -7.32 -11.83 -1.15
CA TRP A 210 -6.81 -11.61 0.20
C TRP A 210 -5.42 -10.99 0.15
N VAL A 211 -5.15 -10.12 1.12
CA VAL A 211 -3.85 -9.48 1.28
C VAL A 211 -2.84 -10.51 1.84
N TYR A 212 -1.79 -10.79 1.08
CA TYR A 212 -0.70 -11.68 1.48
C TYR A 212 0.51 -10.87 1.93
N GLU A 213 1.01 -11.16 3.13
CA GLU A 213 2.23 -10.55 3.66
C GLU A 213 3.45 -11.35 3.15
N ASP A 214 4.04 -10.88 2.06
CA ASP A 214 5.28 -11.44 1.47
C ASP A 214 6.56 -10.78 2.00
N GLU A 215 6.44 -9.61 2.64
CA GLU A 215 7.55 -8.83 3.18
C GLU A 215 7.25 -8.49 4.64
N ASP A 216 8.30 -8.47 5.47
CA ASP A 216 8.22 -8.10 6.88
C ASP A 216 7.59 -6.70 7.01
N VAL A 217 6.39 -6.63 7.60
CA VAL A 217 5.80 -5.35 7.99
C VAL A 217 6.75 -4.70 9.01
N PRO A 218 7.17 -3.43 8.81
CA PRO A 218 8.08 -2.77 9.74
C PRO A 218 7.54 -2.81 11.16
N GLU A 219 8.36 -3.29 12.10
CA GLU A 219 7.98 -3.32 13.52
C GLU A 219 8.03 -1.92 14.16
N ASP A 220 8.79 -1.00 13.57
CA ASP A 220 8.96 0.37 14.08
C ASP A 220 7.80 1.27 13.60
N GLU A 221 7.12 1.90 14.56
CA GLU A 221 6.04 2.85 14.29
C GLU A 221 6.51 4.05 13.46
N ASP A 222 7.76 4.50 13.64
CA ASP A 222 8.34 5.60 12.88
C ASP A 222 8.58 5.18 11.42
N ASP A 223 8.98 3.93 11.15
CA ASP A 223 9.15 3.40 9.80
C ASP A 223 7.81 3.24 9.07
N ILE A 224 6.78 2.71 9.75
CA ILE A 224 5.40 2.66 9.23
C ILE A 224 4.94 4.08 8.89
N ARG A 225 5.18 5.03 9.80
CA ARG A 225 4.80 6.43 9.61
C ARG A 225 5.47 7.05 8.40
N GLU A 226 6.79 6.92 8.28
CA GLU A 226 7.53 7.46 7.15
C GLU A 226 7.06 6.88 5.83
N THR A 227 6.80 5.57 5.80
CA THR A 227 6.35 4.86 4.60
C THR A 227 4.95 5.31 4.19
N VAL A 228 3.99 5.34 5.13
CA VAL A 228 2.60 5.77 4.86
C VAL A 228 2.56 7.22 4.38
N ILE A 229 3.35 8.11 4.99
CA ILE A 229 3.43 9.51 4.56
C ILE A 229 4.00 9.60 3.13
N SER A 230 5.02 8.80 2.82
CA SER A 230 5.59 8.72 1.47
C SER A 230 4.55 8.23 0.45
N MET A 231 3.86 7.13 0.74
CA MET A 231 2.79 6.58 -0.10
C MET A 231 1.71 7.62 -0.38
N LEU A 232 1.21 8.30 0.65
CA LEU A 232 0.11 9.25 0.51
C LEU A 232 0.54 10.58 -0.13
N SER A 233 1.85 10.86 -0.22
CA SER A 233 2.37 12.02 -0.92
C SER A 233 1.97 12.03 -2.41
N VAL A 234 1.68 10.87 -3.01
CA VAL A 234 1.22 10.76 -4.41
C VAL A 234 -0.09 11.51 -4.67
N PHE A 235 -0.95 11.64 -3.65
CA PHE A 235 -2.25 12.33 -3.77
C PHE A 235 -2.16 13.83 -3.50
N GLU A 236 -1.00 14.32 -3.08
CA GLU A 236 -0.77 15.75 -2.85
C GLU A 236 -0.77 16.50 -4.21
N PRO A 237 -1.68 17.47 -4.41
CA PRO A 237 -1.94 18.09 -5.70
C PRO A 237 -1.09 19.33 -6.01
N GLN A 238 -0.31 19.85 -5.06
CA GLN A 238 0.59 21.00 -5.27
C GLN A 238 2.01 20.57 -5.64
N GLU A 239 2.15 19.37 -6.22
CA GLU A 239 3.41 18.82 -6.70
C GLU A 239 4.44 18.61 -5.57
N ALA A 240 4.08 18.66 -4.29
CA ALA A 240 5.01 18.41 -3.19
C ALA A 240 5.69 17.06 -3.39
N LEU A 241 7.03 17.05 -3.36
CA LEU A 241 7.79 15.80 -3.41
C LEU A 241 7.67 15.08 -2.06
N PRO A 242 7.90 13.76 -2.01
CA PRO A 242 7.76 12.98 -0.77
C PRO A 242 8.50 13.60 0.42
N GLU A 243 9.76 14.00 0.23
CA GLU A 243 10.58 14.63 1.29
C GLU A 243 10.00 15.95 1.79
N GLU A 244 9.47 16.78 0.89
CA GLU A 244 8.85 18.06 1.27
C GLU A 244 7.52 17.84 1.99
N PHE A 245 6.80 16.79 1.61
CA PHE A 245 5.55 16.39 2.25
C PHE A 245 5.78 15.85 3.67
N LYS A 246 6.93 15.23 3.94
CA LYS A 246 7.35 14.79 5.29
C LYS A 246 7.62 15.94 6.27
N CYS A 247 7.85 17.18 5.79
CA CYS A 247 8.19 18.33 6.65
C CYS A 247 7.01 19.30 6.89
N PRO A 248 6.18 19.10 7.93
CA PRO A 248 5.01 19.96 8.21
C PRO A 248 5.40 21.38 8.66
N GLU A 249 6.61 21.56 9.19
CA GLU A 249 7.12 22.84 9.66
C GLU A 249 7.67 23.73 8.54
N SER A 250 7.71 23.23 7.30
CA SER A 250 8.18 24.03 6.17
C SER A 250 7.27 25.24 5.97
N PRO A 251 7.79 26.49 6.05
CA PRO A 251 7.01 27.70 5.82
C PRO A 251 6.46 27.78 4.39
N LEU A 252 6.87 26.87 3.50
CA LEU A 252 6.41 26.74 2.12
C LEU A 252 5.21 25.80 1.96
N THR A 253 4.73 25.14 3.04
CA THR A 253 3.54 24.27 2.95
C THR A 253 2.27 25.11 2.88
N SER A 254 1.56 25.00 1.77
CA SER A 254 0.24 25.61 1.63
C SER A 254 -0.76 25.05 2.65
N GLU A 255 -1.83 25.80 2.93
CA GLU A 255 -2.93 25.28 3.76
C GLU A 255 -3.51 23.97 3.23
N ARG A 256 -3.55 23.80 1.91
CA ARG A 256 -4.03 22.57 1.27
C ARG A 256 -3.10 21.41 1.58
N SER A 257 -1.78 21.58 1.42
CA SER A 257 -0.79 20.54 1.69
C SER A 257 -0.82 20.12 3.17
N LYS A 258 -1.04 21.07 4.09
CA LYS A 258 -1.27 20.77 5.52
C LYS A 258 -2.49 19.87 5.75
N LYS A 259 -3.60 20.06 5.01
CA LYS A 259 -4.76 19.17 5.10
C LYS A 259 -4.48 17.76 4.59
N TYR A 260 -3.66 17.60 3.56
CA TYR A 260 -3.20 16.28 3.12
C TYR A 260 -2.28 15.63 4.17
N GLN A 261 -1.43 16.40 4.85
CA GLN A 261 -0.61 15.88 5.95
C GLN A 261 -1.44 15.45 7.17
N GLU A 262 -2.49 16.21 7.53
CA GLU A 262 -3.45 15.81 8.57
C GLU A 262 -4.13 14.47 8.20
N LEU A 263 -4.53 14.32 6.93
CA LEU A 263 -5.10 13.07 6.42
C LEU A 263 -4.08 11.93 6.47
N ALA A 264 -2.83 12.17 6.05
CA ALA A 264 -1.77 11.17 6.09
C ALA A 264 -1.49 10.72 7.53
N THR A 265 -1.47 11.65 8.48
CA THR A 265 -1.32 11.35 9.91
C THR A 265 -2.44 10.45 10.43
N LEU A 266 -3.68 10.70 10.01
CA LEU A 266 -4.82 9.87 10.37
C LEU A 266 -4.66 8.44 9.82
N PHE A 267 -4.29 8.30 8.55
CA PHE A 267 -4.04 6.99 7.95
C PHE A 267 -2.87 6.26 8.60
N THR A 268 -1.79 6.97 8.95
CA THR A 268 -0.69 6.39 9.73
C THR A 268 -1.19 5.79 11.04
N GLN A 269 -1.99 6.52 11.82
CA GLN A 269 -2.52 6.01 13.08
C GLN A 269 -3.33 4.71 12.90
N TYR A 270 -4.13 4.63 11.83
CA TYR A 270 -4.88 3.42 11.52
C TYR A 270 -3.99 2.29 11.01
N ALA A 271 -2.99 2.58 10.17
CA ALA A 271 -2.05 1.61 9.63
C ALA A 271 -1.16 1.00 10.72
N THR A 272 -0.71 1.80 11.70
CA THR A 272 0.03 1.33 12.87
C THR A 272 -0.81 0.40 13.74
N ALA A 273 -2.12 0.67 13.87
CA ALA A 273 -3.02 -0.16 14.67
C ALA A 273 -3.50 -1.43 13.93
N ASP A 274 -3.50 -1.42 12.59
CA ASP A 274 -4.00 -2.51 11.76
C ASP A 274 -3.03 -2.78 10.59
N PRO A 275 -2.11 -3.75 10.73
CA PRO A 275 -1.16 -4.13 9.68
C PRO A 275 -1.83 -4.50 8.35
N GLY A 276 -3.05 -5.05 8.39
CA GLY A 276 -3.81 -5.35 7.18
C GLY A 276 -4.15 -4.10 6.36
N LEU A 277 -4.42 -2.96 7.01
CA LEU A 277 -4.61 -1.68 6.33
C LEU A 277 -3.29 -1.18 5.70
N PHE A 278 -2.18 -1.30 6.42
CA PHE A 278 -0.86 -0.94 5.89
C PHE A 278 -0.53 -1.72 4.62
N LEU A 279 -0.67 -3.05 4.68
CA LEU A 279 -0.44 -3.93 3.54
C LEU A 279 -1.39 -3.61 2.36
N SER A 280 -2.68 -3.44 2.64
CA SER A 280 -3.66 -3.03 1.62
C SER A 280 -3.29 -1.69 0.96
N MET A 281 -2.80 -0.73 1.74
CA MET A 281 -2.34 0.56 1.20
C MET A 281 -1.12 0.39 0.30
N ARG A 282 -0.19 -0.49 0.65
CA ARG A 282 0.99 -0.82 -0.17
C ARG A 282 0.59 -1.44 -1.50
N ASP A 283 -0.39 -2.35 -1.49
CA ASP A 283 -0.88 -3.01 -2.70
C ASP A 283 -1.60 -2.02 -3.63
N ILE A 284 -2.35 -1.07 -3.06
CA ILE A 284 -3.04 -0.02 -3.82
C ILE A 284 -2.06 1.04 -4.35
N ILE A 285 -1.04 1.37 -3.55
CA ILE A 285 -0.06 2.43 -3.82
C ILE A 285 1.31 1.77 -4.01
N ASP A 286 1.40 0.95 -5.04
CA ASP A 286 2.60 0.17 -5.32
C ASP A 286 3.82 1.06 -5.68
N PRO A 287 5.06 0.57 -5.49
CA PRO A 287 6.28 1.32 -5.81
C PRO A 287 6.33 1.85 -7.27
N SER A 288 5.78 1.10 -8.23
CA SER A 288 5.70 1.49 -9.64
C SER A 288 4.81 2.72 -9.83
N PHE A 289 3.66 2.76 -9.16
CA PHE A 289 2.76 3.90 -9.12
C PHE A 289 3.42 5.12 -8.47
N GLN A 290 4.06 4.93 -7.31
CA GLN A 290 4.75 6.00 -6.59
C GLN A 290 5.85 6.64 -7.44
N SER A 291 6.70 5.83 -8.08
CA SER A 291 7.77 6.32 -8.95
C SER A 291 7.22 7.09 -10.16
N ARG A 292 6.09 6.64 -10.73
CA ARG A 292 5.45 7.33 -11.85
C ARG A 292 4.97 8.72 -11.46
N VAL A 293 4.26 8.83 -10.34
CA VAL A 293 3.75 10.11 -9.84
C VAL A 293 4.91 11.03 -9.43
N PHE A 294 5.97 10.49 -8.83
CA PHE A 294 7.17 11.25 -8.51
C PHE A 294 7.75 11.93 -9.76
N PHE A 295 8.00 11.17 -10.83
CA PHE A 295 8.56 11.75 -12.05
C PHE A 295 7.59 12.68 -12.78
N GLU A 296 6.28 12.44 -12.71
CA GLU A 296 5.27 13.39 -13.20
C GLU A 296 5.38 14.75 -12.47
N LYS A 297 5.52 14.73 -11.14
CA LYS A 297 5.73 15.95 -10.34
C LYS A 297 7.05 16.64 -10.70
N ILE A 298 8.13 15.89 -10.91
CA ILE A 298 9.42 16.44 -11.36
C ILE A 298 9.27 17.12 -12.73
N GLU A 299 8.64 16.46 -13.71
CA GLU A 299 8.44 17.00 -15.06
C GLU A 299 7.59 18.29 -15.05
N ASN A 300 6.57 18.34 -14.20
CA ASN A 300 5.75 19.54 -13.99
C ASN A 300 6.56 20.68 -13.36
N ARG A 301 7.37 20.39 -12.34
CA ARG A 301 8.25 21.37 -11.68
C ARG A 301 9.32 21.91 -12.62
N ILE A 302 9.91 21.07 -13.47
CA ILE A 302 10.85 21.51 -14.52
C ILE A 302 10.14 22.51 -15.43
N THR A 303 8.99 22.14 -15.99
CA THR A 303 8.19 22.97 -16.90
C THR A 303 7.82 24.31 -16.26
N ARG A 304 7.28 24.27 -15.04
CA ARG A 304 6.88 25.46 -14.29
C ARG A 304 8.06 26.37 -13.98
N THR A 305 9.20 25.81 -13.60
CA THR A 305 10.42 26.57 -13.29
C THR A 305 10.90 27.35 -14.52
N PHE A 306 10.97 26.71 -15.69
CA PHE A 306 11.38 27.39 -16.92
C PHE A 306 10.33 28.39 -17.45
N ASN A 307 9.03 28.08 -17.32
CA ASN A 307 7.96 29.00 -17.70
C ASN A 307 7.99 30.25 -16.81
N ALA A 308 8.14 30.08 -15.50
CA ALA A 308 8.19 31.19 -14.56
C ALA A 308 9.45 32.05 -14.75
N LEU A 309 10.60 31.45 -15.08
CA LEU A 309 11.79 32.22 -15.48
C LEU A 309 11.53 33.01 -16.78
N THR A 310 10.85 32.40 -17.75
CA THR A 310 10.52 33.08 -19.02
C THR A 310 9.56 34.25 -18.80
N GLU A 311 8.56 34.06 -17.95
CA GLU A 311 7.63 35.12 -17.54
C GLU A 311 8.37 36.24 -16.82
N TYR A 312 9.25 35.89 -15.87
CA TYR A 312 10.10 36.84 -15.17
C TYR A 312 10.95 37.64 -16.16
N ILE A 313 11.68 37.00 -17.08
CA ILE A 313 12.50 37.66 -18.11
C ILE A 313 11.69 38.65 -18.95
N ASN A 314 10.46 38.29 -19.33
CA ASN A 314 9.64 39.11 -20.22
C ASN A 314 8.95 40.30 -19.52
N TYR A 315 8.46 40.10 -18.29
CA TYR A 315 7.57 41.07 -17.63
C TYR A 315 8.12 41.65 -16.32
N GLY A 316 9.14 41.02 -15.76
CA GLY A 316 9.76 41.44 -14.52
C GLY A 316 9.15 40.86 -13.27
N PRO A 317 9.49 41.41 -12.10
CA PRO A 317 8.89 41.00 -10.84
C PRO A 317 7.42 41.41 -10.90
N THR A 318 6.54 40.46 -11.17
CA THR A 318 5.11 40.65 -11.05
C THR A 318 4.77 40.84 -9.57
N ASP A 319 3.89 41.78 -9.20
CA ASP A 319 3.41 42.04 -7.82
C ASP A 319 2.60 40.88 -7.21
N ALA A 320 2.80 39.64 -7.67
CA ALA A 320 2.26 38.46 -7.04
C ALA A 320 2.84 38.34 -5.62
N SER A 321 2.02 37.84 -4.69
CA SER A 321 2.15 37.95 -3.23
C SER A 321 3.56 37.70 -2.66
N VAL A 322 3.77 38.05 -1.39
CA VAL A 322 5.03 37.81 -0.64
C VAL A 322 5.51 36.34 -0.70
N ASP A 323 4.63 35.39 -1.04
CA ASP A 323 4.92 33.96 -1.28
C ASP A 323 5.16 33.57 -2.75
N ALA A 324 4.92 34.47 -3.70
CA ALA A 324 5.29 34.30 -5.10
C ALA A 324 6.81 34.44 -5.22
N LEU A 325 7.50 33.32 -4.98
CA LEU A 325 8.93 33.11 -5.19
C LEU A 325 9.40 33.93 -6.41
N ARG A 326 10.29 34.90 -6.20
CA ARG A 326 10.95 35.60 -7.29
C ARG A 326 11.64 34.56 -8.17
N PHE A 327 11.20 34.39 -9.41
CA PHE A 327 11.82 33.46 -10.36
C PHE A 327 12.94 34.15 -11.15
N ASP A 328 13.81 34.86 -10.41
CA ASP A 328 15.04 35.34 -11.00
C ASP A 328 15.96 34.16 -11.35
N LEU A 329 16.99 34.46 -12.15
CA LEU A 329 17.90 33.44 -12.65
C LEU A 329 18.66 32.72 -11.51
N PRO A 330 19.16 33.40 -10.45
CA PRO A 330 19.75 32.72 -9.29
C PRO A 330 18.78 31.77 -8.58
N THR A 331 17.54 32.20 -8.34
CA THR A 331 16.52 31.36 -7.70
C THR A 331 16.16 30.17 -8.58
N THR A 332 16.06 30.39 -9.90
CA THR A 332 15.85 29.31 -10.87
C THR A 332 16.99 28.30 -10.86
N ALA A 333 18.25 28.76 -10.88
CA ALA A 333 19.41 27.88 -10.77
C ALA A 333 19.40 27.07 -9.46
N LYS A 334 19.04 27.69 -8.32
CA LYS A 334 18.88 27.00 -7.04
C LYS A 334 17.80 25.91 -7.09
N LYS A 335 16.63 26.22 -7.69
CA LYS A 335 15.53 25.26 -7.86
C LYS A 335 15.92 24.07 -8.75
N LEU A 336 16.61 24.33 -9.86
CA LEU A 336 17.08 23.26 -10.74
C LEU A 336 18.10 22.35 -10.05
N ARG A 337 19.01 22.90 -9.23
CA ARG A 337 19.92 22.08 -8.39
C ARG A 337 19.15 21.22 -7.37
N ALA A 338 18.12 21.77 -6.74
CA ALA A 338 17.28 21.02 -5.82
C ALA A 338 16.53 19.87 -6.53
N LEU A 339 16.03 20.09 -7.75
CA LEU A 339 15.40 19.04 -8.57
C LEU A 339 16.39 17.94 -8.95
N VAL A 340 17.61 18.29 -9.40
CA VAL A 340 18.65 17.30 -9.71
C VAL A 340 19.00 16.48 -8.47
N LYS A 341 19.12 17.11 -7.31
CA LYS A 341 19.37 16.41 -6.05
C LYS A 341 18.23 15.43 -5.74
N ALA A 342 16.99 15.89 -5.78
CA ALA A 342 15.82 15.05 -5.50
C ALA A 342 15.70 13.85 -6.46
N ILE A 343 16.02 14.02 -7.74
CA ILE A 343 16.05 12.91 -8.71
C ILE A 343 17.13 11.89 -8.33
N ASN A 344 18.32 12.36 -7.94
CA ASN A 344 19.42 11.48 -7.55
C ASN A 344 19.11 10.74 -6.24
N ASP A 345 18.64 11.46 -5.21
CA ASP A 345 18.28 10.86 -3.92
C ASP A 345 17.19 9.79 -4.09
N PHE A 346 16.18 10.06 -4.92
CA PHE A 346 15.10 9.09 -5.19
C PHE A 346 15.62 7.81 -5.86
N TYR A 347 16.57 7.94 -6.80
CA TYR A 347 17.18 6.80 -7.46
C TYR A 347 18.10 6.00 -6.51
N GLU A 348 18.89 6.68 -5.67
CA GLU A 348 19.80 6.03 -4.70
C GLU A 348 19.06 5.26 -3.60
N GLN A 349 17.78 5.55 -3.38
CA GLN A 349 16.93 4.85 -2.41
C GLN A 349 16.30 3.55 -2.98
N GLN A 350 16.47 3.26 -4.27
CA GLN A 350 15.89 2.05 -4.87
C GLN A 350 16.80 0.83 -4.65
N ASP A 351 16.18 -0.35 -4.53
CA ASP A 351 16.90 -1.61 -4.54
C ASP A 351 17.42 -1.92 -5.96
N GLU A 352 18.72 -2.22 -6.09
CA GLU A 352 19.33 -2.55 -7.39
C GLU A 352 18.76 -3.84 -7.99
N ASP A 353 18.25 -4.74 -7.15
CA ASP A 353 17.69 -6.03 -7.57
C ASP A 353 16.20 -5.96 -7.95
N ASP A 354 15.54 -4.82 -7.72
CA ASP A 354 14.13 -4.62 -8.08
C ASP A 354 13.95 -4.55 -9.62
N PRO A 355 13.04 -5.35 -10.21
CA PRO A 355 12.77 -5.33 -11.65
C PRO A 355 12.36 -3.96 -12.20
N ASP A 356 11.73 -3.11 -11.38
CA ASP A 356 11.27 -1.77 -11.74
C ASP A 356 12.38 -0.71 -11.69
N THR A 357 13.53 -0.97 -11.04
CA THR A 357 14.67 -0.03 -10.95
C THR A 357 15.18 0.41 -12.31
N LYS A 358 15.12 -0.47 -13.30
CA LYS A 358 15.43 -0.13 -14.69
C LYS A 358 14.48 0.95 -15.25
N SER A 359 13.19 0.84 -14.97
CA SER A 359 12.20 1.80 -15.43
C SER A 359 12.39 3.17 -14.76
N ILE A 360 12.75 3.15 -13.47
CA ILE A 360 13.09 4.34 -12.68
C ILE A 360 14.34 5.02 -13.24
N ALA A 361 15.41 4.26 -13.53
CA ALA A 361 16.63 4.78 -14.15
C ALA A 361 16.34 5.50 -15.48
N ILE A 362 15.46 4.94 -16.32
CA ILE A 362 15.08 5.53 -17.60
C ILE A 362 14.35 6.87 -17.40
N ARG A 363 13.44 6.95 -16.42
CA ARG A 363 12.72 8.19 -16.08
C ARG A 363 13.63 9.24 -15.44
N ALA A 364 14.53 8.83 -14.55
CA ALA A 364 15.55 9.70 -13.98
C ALA A 364 16.44 10.30 -15.07
N ALA A 365 16.93 9.46 -15.98
CA ALA A 365 17.71 9.90 -17.13
C ALA A 365 16.93 10.87 -18.01
N ALA A 366 15.64 10.63 -18.26
CA ALA A 366 14.79 11.52 -19.06
C ALA A 366 14.70 12.92 -18.44
N ALA A 367 14.40 13.01 -17.14
CA ALA A 367 14.28 14.26 -16.42
C ALA A 367 15.61 15.03 -16.37
N LEU A 368 16.72 14.32 -16.10
CA LEU A 368 18.07 14.89 -16.06
C LEU A 368 18.51 15.42 -17.43
N VAL A 369 18.34 14.63 -18.49
CA VAL A 369 18.65 15.03 -19.87
C VAL A 369 17.81 16.23 -20.28
N ARG A 370 16.52 16.26 -19.92
CA ARG A 370 15.64 17.41 -20.18
C ARG A 370 16.11 18.68 -19.49
N ILE A 371 16.51 18.60 -18.21
CA ILE A 371 17.09 19.74 -17.50
C ILE A 371 18.35 20.22 -18.22
N LEU A 372 19.24 19.30 -18.59
CA LEU A 372 20.49 19.64 -19.26
C LEU A 372 20.25 20.32 -20.61
N ASP A 373 19.36 19.77 -21.44
CA ASP A 373 19.00 20.33 -22.75
C ASP A 373 18.43 21.75 -22.64
N LEU A 374 17.50 21.96 -21.70
CA LEU A 374 16.90 23.28 -21.47
C LEU A 374 17.90 24.31 -20.93
N VAL A 375 18.93 23.88 -20.20
CA VAL A 375 20.02 24.75 -19.73
C VAL A 375 21.00 25.04 -20.85
N THR A 376 21.36 24.06 -21.68
CA THR A 376 22.27 24.28 -22.81
C THR A 376 21.69 25.24 -23.83
N ASP A 377 20.37 25.23 -24.05
CA ASP A 377 19.68 26.21 -24.93
C ASP A 377 19.72 27.67 -24.43
N ARG A 378 20.14 27.91 -23.19
CA ARG A 378 20.09 29.22 -22.54
C ARG A 378 21.47 29.81 -22.26
N ASN A 379 22.43 29.60 -23.16
CA ASN A 379 23.74 30.28 -23.12
C ASN A 379 23.68 31.70 -23.70
N VAL A 380 22.84 32.53 -23.11
CA VAL A 380 22.67 33.94 -23.47
C VAL A 380 22.49 34.77 -22.22
N ASP A 381 22.80 36.06 -22.31
CA ASP A 381 22.39 37.00 -21.27
C ASP A 381 20.86 37.18 -21.33
N ALA A 382 20.19 36.62 -20.32
CA ALA A 382 18.74 36.58 -20.19
C ALA A 382 18.10 37.97 -20.07
N TYR A 383 18.87 38.97 -19.64
CA TYR A 383 18.39 40.35 -19.40
C TYR A 383 18.93 41.33 -20.43
N LYS A 384 19.48 40.85 -21.55
CA LYS A 384 20.06 41.73 -22.57
C LYS A 384 19.05 42.71 -23.16
N ASP A 385 17.83 42.22 -23.43
CA ASP A 385 16.75 42.96 -24.07
C ASP A 385 15.61 43.29 -23.09
N SER A 386 15.81 43.06 -21.78
CA SER A 386 14.79 43.33 -20.76
C SER A 386 14.54 44.83 -20.61
N THR A 387 13.26 45.23 -20.60
CA THR A 387 12.83 46.63 -20.49
C THR A 387 12.53 47.07 -19.05
N TRP A 388 12.64 46.16 -18.10
CA TRP A 388 12.29 46.35 -16.71
C TRP A 388 13.52 46.03 -15.83
N GLY A 389 13.74 46.82 -14.76
CA GLY A 389 14.76 46.56 -13.74
C GLY A 389 16.21 46.92 -14.09
N MET A 390 17.11 46.68 -13.13
CA MET A 390 18.55 46.83 -13.27
C MET A 390 19.13 45.50 -13.76
N ARG A 391 19.91 45.55 -14.84
CA ARG A 391 20.57 44.36 -15.41
C ARG A 391 21.73 43.91 -14.51
N PRO A 392 21.72 42.67 -14.00
CA PRO A 392 22.87 42.12 -13.31
C PRO A 392 24.09 42.09 -14.24
N GLU A 393 25.23 42.57 -13.75
CA GLU A 393 26.47 42.59 -14.53
C GLU A 393 27.19 41.23 -14.49
N SER A 394 26.92 40.43 -13.46
CA SER A 394 27.63 39.19 -13.22
C SER A 394 27.06 38.04 -14.06
N PRO A 395 27.90 37.27 -14.81
CA PRO A 395 27.45 36.18 -15.67
C PRO A 395 26.67 35.07 -14.95
N ASP A 396 26.95 34.82 -13.68
CA ASP A 396 26.23 33.88 -12.81
C ASP A 396 24.82 34.34 -12.42
N GLU A 397 24.53 35.63 -12.57
CA GLU A 397 23.21 36.22 -12.29
C GLU A 397 22.40 36.49 -13.55
N ASN A 398 23.04 36.56 -14.73
CA ASN A 398 22.36 36.89 -16.00
C ASN A 398 22.40 35.79 -17.08
N ASN A 399 23.17 34.71 -16.91
CA ASN A 399 23.24 33.59 -17.86
C ASN A 399 23.09 32.24 -17.14
N LEU A 400 22.02 31.50 -17.45
CA LEU A 400 21.66 30.26 -16.76
C LEU A 400 22.66 29.13 -17.06
N TYR A 401 23.13 29.07 -18.30
CA TYR A 401 24.20 28.16 -18.71
C TYR A 401 25.47 28.42 -17.91
N TYR A 402 25.85 29.69 -17.76
CA TYR A 402 27.02 30.06 -16.99
C TYR A 402 26.87 29.66 -15.52
N ALA A 403 25.73 29.99 -14.91
CA ALA A 403 25.44 29.70 -13.51
C ALA A 403 25.45 28.21 -13.15
N LEU A 404 25.01 27.34 -14.06
CA LEU A 404 24.84 25.90 -13.80
C LEU A 404 25.94 25.00 -14.38
N ILE A 405 26.61 25.43 -15.44
CA ILE A 405 27.63 24.63 -16.14
C ILE A 405 29.01 25.26 -15.99
N VAL A 406 29.17 26.55 -16.33
CA VAL A 406 30.51 27.16 -16.40
C VAL A 406 31.07 27.46 -15.02
N ALA A 407 30.33 28.16 -14.17
CA ALA A 407 30.78 28.53 -12.83
C ALA A 407 31.05 27.31 -11.94
N PRO A 408 30.16 26.30 -11.83
CA PRO A 408 30.39 25.13 -10.97
C PRO A 408 31.52 24.21 -11.46
N ALA A 409 31.78 24.17 -12.78
CA ALA A 409 32.89 23.40 -13.35
C ALA A 409 34.27 23.89 -12.88
N THR A 410 34.37 25.14 -12.40
CA THR A 410 35.60 25.66 -11.77
C THR A 410 35.83 25.09 -10.37
N SER A 411 34.78 24.60 -9.71
CA SER A 411 34.80 23.97 -8.39
C SER A 411 34.63 22.44 -8.43
N ASN A 412 34.81 21.80 -9.59
CA ASN A 412 34.63 20.36 -9.81
C ASN A 412 33.23 19.81 -9.44
N SER A 413 32.19 20.64 -9.52
CA SER A 413 30.80 20.15 -9.51
C SER A 413 30.26 20.21 -10.93
N PHE A 414 29.71 19.09 -11.41
CA PHE A 414 29.26 18.94 -12.79
C PHE A 414 27.73 18.90 -12.93
N PHE A 415 27.01 19.32 -11.88
CA PHE A 415 25.56 19.53 -11.89
C PHE A 415 24.82 18.25 -12.33
N VAL A 416 24.09 18.27 -13.44
CA VAL A 416 23.37 17.09 -13.96
C VAL A 416 24.30 15.91 -14.24
N LEU A 417 25.56 16.14 -14.61
CA LEU A 417 26.47 15.04 -14.95
C LEU A 417 26.86 14.20 -13.73
N ASP A 418 26.87 14.79 -12.54
CA ASP A 418 27.14 14.05 -11.30
C ASP A 418 26.04 13.00 -11.06
N ALA A 419 24.76 13.38 -11.28
CA ALA A 419 23.62 12.49 -11.17
C ALA A 419 23.48 11.52 -12.37
N LEU A 420 23.82 11.92 -13.60
CA LEU A 420 23.81 10.99 -14.73
C LEU A 420 24.88 9.89 -14.60
N GLN A 421 25.96 10.15 -13.87
CA GLN A 421 27.04 9.18 -13.67
C GLN A 421 26.64 8.03 -12.72
N SER A 422 25.65 8.22 -11.84
CA SER A 422 25.14 7.15 -10.97
C SER A 422 24.16 6.20 -11.67
N LEU A 423 23.64 6.57 -12.84
CA LEU A 423 22.66 5.77 -13.57
C LEU A 423 23.32 4.66 -14.44
N PRO A 424 22.60 3.55 -14.72
CA PRO A 424 23.05 2.50 -15.62
C PRO A 424 23.26 3.04 -17.04
N HIS A 425 24.51 3.08 -17.48
CA HIS A 425 24.93 3.71 -18.74
C HIS A 425 24.14 3.22 -19.97
N GLU A 426 23.93 1.91 -20.09
CA GLU A 426 23.23 1.31 -21.23
C GLU A 426 21.78 1.80 -21.33
N ASP A 427 21.11 2.03 -20.20
CA ASP A 427 19.74 2.52 -20.18
C ASP A 427 19.67 4.02 -20.47
N VAL A 428 20.66 4.80 -20.05
CA VAL A 428 20.79 6.21 -20.43
C VAL A 428 20.97 6.35 -21.95
N ILE A 429 21.95 5.64 -22.52
CA ILE A 429 22.29 5.77 -23.95
C ILE A 429 21.19 5.22 -24.85
N ARG A 430 20.68 4.01 -24.57
CA ARG A 430 19.69 3.36 -25.44
C ARG A 430 18.43 4.20 -25.62
N ASN A 431 18.02 4.92 -24.58
CA ASN A 431 16.76 5.68 -24.58
C ASN A 431 16.95 7.17 -24.96
N HIS A 432 18.11 7.77 -24.67
CA HIS A 432 18.30 9.23 -24.77
C HIS A 432 19.41 9.68 -25.73
N TRP A 433 19.95 8.77 -26.56
CA TRP A 433 21.08 9.06 -27.45
C TRP A 433 20.92 10.32 -28.32
N ALA A 434 19.77 10.50 -28.97
CA ALA A 434 19.56 11.63 -29.88
C ALA A 434 19.61 12.98 -29.15
N ALA A 435 19.03 13.06 -27.95
CA ALA A 435 19.09 14.25 -27.11
C ALA A 435 20.52 14.51 -26.63
N LEU A 436 21.23 13.46 -26.19
CA LEU A 436 22.63 13.57 -25.76
C LEU A 436 23.56 14.04 -26.89
N GLN A 437 23.34 13.59 -28.13
CA GLN A 437 24.09 14.09 -29.29
C GLN A 437 23.84 15.58 -29.53
N SER A 438 22.57 16.01 -29.50
CA SER A 438 22.23 17.43 -29.67
C SER A 438 22.84 18.28 -28.56
N ILE A 439 22.84 17.79 -27.32
CA ILE A 439 23.51 18.46 -26.20
C ILE A 439 25.03 18.55 -26.45
N GLU A 440 25.68 17.48 -26.93
CA GLU A 440 27.13 17.52 -27.21
C GLU A 440 27.48 18.61 -28.23
N GLU A 441 26.69 18.72 -29.31
CA GLU A 441 26.87 19.74 -30.34
C GLU A 441 26.78 21.15 -29.74
N LYS A 442 25.76 21.42 -28.92
CA LYS A 442 25.57 22.70 -28.20
C LYS A 442 26.74 22.98 -27.25
N LEU A 443 27.21 21.98 -26.50
CA LEU A 443 28.34 22.13 -25.58
C LEU A 443 29.64 22.49 -26.33
N VAL A 444 29.86 21.91 -27.51
CA VAL A 444 31.02 22.24 -28.36
C VAL A 444 30.89 23.67 -28.91
N GLU A 445 29.71 24.05 -29.41
CA GLU A 445 29.45 25.40 -29.93
C GLU A 445 29.66 26.48 -28.86
N HIS A 446 29.26 26.21 -27.62
CA HIS A 446 29.35 27.16 -26.50
C HIS A 446 30.74 27.30 -25.87
N ASN A 447 31.77 26.63 -26.39
CA ASN A 447 33.13 26.63 -25.80
C ASN A 447 33.14 26.28 -24.30
N THR A 448 32.38 25.25 -23.94
CA THR A 448 32.25 24.75 -22.56
C THR A 448 33.61 24.46 -21.93
N PRO A 449 33.79 24.67 -20.61
CA PRO A 449 34.99 24.24 -19.91
C PRO A 449 35.39 22.79 -20.23
N VAL A 450 36.66 22.59 -20.57
CA VAL A 450 37.18 21.29 -21.03
C VAL A 450 36.94 20.19 -20.00
N SER A 451 36.98 20.52 -18.70
CA SER A 451 36.66 19.59 -17.60
C SER A 451 35.23 19.05 -17.70
N TYR A 452 34.24 19.93 -17.91
CA TYR A 452 32.84 19.56 -18.04
C TYR A 452 32.59 18.76 -19.32
N LEU A 453 33.15 19.18 -20.46
CA LEU A 453 33.00 18.46 -21.74
C LEU A 453 33.62 17.05 -21.68
N ASN A 454 34.76 16.90 -21.00
CA ASN A 454 35.37 15.58 -20.80
C ASN A 454 34.53 14.70 -19.88
N THR A 455 33.96 15.25 -18.80
CA THR A 455 33.02 14.51 -17.94
C THR A 455 31.78 14.10 -18.72
N PHE A 456 31.21 14.98 -19.54
CA PHE A 456 30.06 14.67 -20.40
C PHE A 456 30.39 13.50 -21.33
N ARG A 457 31.50 13.58 -22.06
CA ARG A 457 31.95 12.50 -22.94
C ARG A 457 32.23 11.20 -22.19
N ARG A 458 32.68 11.27 -20.94
CA ARG A 458 32.87 10.09 -20.10
C ARG A 458 31.53 9.43 -19.79
N VAL A 459 30.55 10.22 -19.34
CA VAL A 459 29.19 9.75 -19.08
C VAL A 459 28.54 9.20 -20.35
N VAL A 460 28.80 9.78 -21.52
CA VAL A 460 28.15 9.37 -22.76
C VAL A 460 28.85 8.21 -23.47
N HIS A 461 30.18 8.14 -23.46
CA HIS A 461 30.94 7.22 -24.33
C HIS A 461 31.77 6.15 -23.61
N ASP A 462 32.06 6.26 -22.32
CA ASP A 462 33.20 5.54 -21.72
C ASP A 462 32.93 4.09 -21.26
N ASN A 463 31.79 3.50 -21.63
CA ASN A 463 31.49 2.11 -21.31
C ASN A 463 31.70 1.10 -22.44
N ARG A 464 32.27 1.54 -23.57
CA ARG A 464 32.67 0.62 -24.66
C ARG A 464 33.80 -0.35 -24.28
N LYS A 465 34.42 -0.23 -23.09
CA LYS A 465 35.60 -1.01 -22.68
C LYS A 465 35.41 -2.04 -21.55
N ARG A 466 34.35 -1.99 -20.73
CA ARG A 466 34.23 -2.95 -19.60
C ARG A 466 33.56 -4.27 -19.98
N ALA A 467 32.65 -4.29 -20.96
CA ALA A 467 31.97 -5.51 -21.40
C ALA A 467 32.86 -6.55 -22.13
N ALA A 468 34.07 -6.19 -22.55
CA ALA A 468 34.96 -7.09 -23.31
C ALA A 468 36.01 -7.82 -22.46
N SER A 469 36.19 -7.45 -21.19
CA SER A 469 37.29 -7.95 -20.34
C SER A 469 36.92 -9.11 -19.41
N GLU A 470 35.64 -9.39 -19.15
CA GLU A 470 35.24 -10.47 -18.24
C GLU A 470 34.92 -11.80 -18.94
N ALA A 471 34.79 -11.84 -20.27
CA ALA A 471 34.48 -13.06 -21.02
C ALA A 471 35.69 -13.94 -21.42
N ARG A 472 36.90 -13.64 -20.94
CA ARG A 472 38.12 -14.42 -21.28
C ARG A 472 39.02 -14.69 -20.07
N GLY A 473 38.49 -15.45 -19.11
CA GLY A 473 39.28 -15.96 -17.99
C GLY A 473 38.83 -17.35 -17.55
N GLY A 474 39.10 -18.40 -18.35
CA GLY A 474 38.76 -19.75 -17.90
C GLY A 474 38.86 -20.88 -18.92
N GLN A 475 39.98 -21.05 -19.61
CA GLN A 475 40.33 -22.35 -20.19
C GLN A 475 41.69 -22.80 -19.63
N VAL A 476 41.64 -23.47 -18.48
CA VAL A 476 42.78 -24.21 -17.93
C VAL A 476 42.99 -25.45 -18.80
N LYS A 477 44.06 -25.40 -19.58
CA LYS A 477 44.59 -26.50 -20.38
C LYS A 477 45.19 -27.55 -19.43
N ARG A 478 44.50 -28.67 -19.19
CA ARG A 478 45.12 -29.87 -18.61
C ARG A 478 46.11 -30.45 -19.63
N THR A 479 47.39 -30.37 -19.32
CA THR A 479 48.44 -31.19 -19.94
C THR A 479 48.61 -32.49 -19.18
N ALA A 480 48.69 -33.58 -19.93
CA ALA A 480 48.97 -34.93 -19.45
C ALA A 480 50.40 -35.06 -18.91
N SER A 481 50.56 -35.82 -17.83
CA SER A 481 51.68 -36.74 -17.57
C SER A 481 51.22 -37.79 -16.57
#